data_AF-A0A3M1AKH1-F1
#
_entry.id   AF-A0A3M1AKH1-F1
#
_cell.length_a   1.000
_cell.length_b   1.000
_cell.length_c   1.000
_cell.angle_alpha   90.00
_cell.angle_beta   90.00
_cell.angle_gamma   90.00
#
_symmetry.space_group_name_H-M   'P 1'
#
loop_
_entity.id
_entity.type
_entity.pdbx_description
1 polymer ?
#
loop_
_entity_poly.entity_id
_entity_poly.type
_entity_poly.pdbx_seq_one_letter_code
_entity_poly.pdbx_strand_id
1 'polypeptide(L)' 'MTDAVRRILSWYKSDNPGTLANLARILNSGTLGGTGKLVILPVDQGFEHGP' A
#
# COMPACT_ATOMS: atom_id res chain seq x y z
N MET A 1 14.43 0.23 -1.04
CA MET A 1 13.24 0.05 -1.91
C MET A 1 13.58 -0.90 -3.05
N THR A 2 12.85 -2.01 -3.17
CA THR A 2 13.11 -3.06 -4.17
C THR A 2 12.65 -2.64 -5.58
N ASP A 3 13.10 -3.36 -6.60
CA ASP A 3 12.69 -3.10 -7.99
C ASP A 3 11.21 -3.41 -8.23
N ALA A 4 10.65 -4.39 -7.51
CA ALA A 4 9.22 -4.70 -7.54
C ALA A 4 8.38 -3.49 -7.08
N VAL A 5 8.73 -2.88 -5.95
CA VAL A 5 8.03 -1.70 -5.44
C VAL A 5 8.24 -0.49 -6.35
N ARG A 6 9.47 -0.27 -6.86
CA ARG A 6 9.75 0.80 -7.83
C ARG A 6 8.91 0.68 -9.10
N ARG A 7 8.72 -0.54 -9.62
CA ARG A 7 7.88 -0.80 -10.79
C ARG A 7 6.43 -0.43 -10.52
N ILE A 8 5.88 -0.81 -9.36
CA ILE A 8 4.51 -0.43 -8.97
C ILE A 8 4.36 1.09 -8.90
N LEU A 9 5.25 1.78 -8.18
CA LEU A 9 5.21 3.25 -8.08
C LEU A 9 5.37 3.95 -9.43
N SER A 10 6.04 3.33 -10.39
CA SER A 10 6.20 3.89 -11.74
C SER A 10 4.89 4.01 -12.53
N TRP A 11 3.83 3.31 -12.11
CA TRP A 11 2.49 3.42 -12.71
C TRP A 11 1.69 4.60 -12.17
N TYR A 12 2.11 5.20 -11.06
CA TYR A 12 1.40 6.28 -10.37
C TYR A 12 2.14 7.62 -10.47
N LYS A 13 2.99 7.82 -11.48
CA LYS A 13 3.83 9.03 -11.62
C LYS A 13 3.06 10.35 -11.66
N SER A 14 1.79 10.32 -12.03
CA SER A 14 0.91 11.50 -12.06
C SER A 14 0.33 11.87 -10.69
N ASP A 15 0.43 10.99 -9.69
CA ASP A 15 0.00 11.28 -8.33
C ASP A 15 0.97 12.22 -7.61
N ASN A 16 0.46 12.94 -6.62
CA ASN A 16 1.27 13.86 -5.85
C ASN A 16 2.34 13.13 -5.00
N PRO A 17 3.44 13.82 -4.63
CA PRO A 17 4.52 13.23 -3.84
C PRO A 17 4.07 12.59 -2.52
N GLY A 18 3.05 13.16 -1.86
CA GLY A 18 2.53 12.62 -0.60
C GLY A 18 1.84 11.26 -0.76
N THR A 19 1.11 11.08 -1.86
CA THR A 19 0.45 9.82 -2.20
C THR A 19 1.48 8.75 -2.52
N LEU A 20 2.48 9.09 -3.34
CA LEU A 20 3.58 8.20 -3.68
C LEU A 20 4.40 7.79 -2.44
N ALA A 21 4.67 8.73 -1.53
CA ALA A 21 5.35 8.45 -0.27
C ALA A 21 4.55 7.50 0.62
N ASN A 22 3.22 7.68 0.72
CA ASN A 22 2.35 6.79 1.48
C ASN A 22 2.28 5.38 0.87
N LEU A 23 2.13 5.26 -0.45
CA LEU A 23 2.16 3.98 -1.16
C LEU A 23 3.49 3.26 -0.95
N ALA A 24 4.60 3.98 -1.06
CA ALA A 24 5.93 3.44 -0.79
C ALA A 24 6.03 2.95 0.66
N ARG A 25 5.52 3.72 1.63
CA ARG A 25 5.53 3.33 3.05
C ARG A 25 4.73 2.05 3.29
N ILE A 26 3.52 1.93 2.74
CA ILE A 26 2.66 0.75 2.88
C ILE A 26 3.35 -0.48 2.28
N LEU A 27 3.81 -0.38 1.02
CA LEU A 27 4.43 -1.50 0.28
C LEU A 27 5.80 -1.95 0.83
N ASN A 28 6.45 -1.13 1.66
CA ASN A 28 7.71 -1.48 2.33
C ASN A 28 7.53 -1.81 3.83
N SER A 29 6.29 -1.99 4.31
CA SER A 29 6.00 -2.28 5.72
C SER A 29 5.63 -3.75 5.97
N GLY A 30 5.87 -4.19 7.22
CA GLY A 30 5.49 -5.53 7.70
C GLY A 30 6.21 -6.68 7.01
N THR A 31 5.68 -7.89 7.17
CA THR A 31 6.25 -9.14 6.66
C THR A 31 6.34 -9.18 5.12
N LEU A 32 5.45 -8.47 4.41
CA LEU A 32 5.45 -8.39 2.95
C LEU A 32 6.24 -7.19 2.41
N GLY A 33 6.93 -6.44 3.27
CA GLY A 33 7.69 -5.26 2.89
C GLY A 33 8.68 -5.55 1.76
N GLY A 34 8.64 -4.74 0.70
CA GLY A 34 9.56 -4.87 -0.43
C GLY A 34 9.23 -6.00 -1.41
N THR A 35 8.24 -6.84 -1.12
CA THR A 35 7.83 -7.92 -2.05
C THR A 35 6.98 -7.42 -3.22
N GLY A 36 6.43 -6.20 -3.11
CA GLY A 36 5.44 -5.68 -4.05
C GLY A 36 4.04 -6.29 -3.88
N LYS A 37 3.82 -7.07 -2.82
CA LYS A 37 2.52 -7.64 -2.46
C LYS A 37 1.93 -6.90 -1.27
N LEU A 38 0.61 -6.73 -1.26
CA LEU A 38 -0.15 -6.15 -0.17
C LEU A 38 -1.34 -7.08 0.12
N VAL A 39 -1.52 -7.45 1.39
CA VAL A 39 -2.70 -8.18 1.84
C VAL A 39 -3.53 -7.22 2.67
N ILE A 40 -4.79 -7.04 2.28
CA ILE A 40 -5.77 -6.25 3.01
C ILE A 40 -6.82 -7.25 3.51
N LEU A 41 -7.05 -7.25 4.82
CA LEU A 41 -8.21 -7.93 5.40
C LEU A 41 -9.33 -6.90 5.51
N PRO A 42 -10.33 -6.90 4.60
CA PRO A 42 -11.47 -6.03 4.75
C PRO A 42 -12.30 -6.50 5.95
N VAL A 43 -12.54 -5.59 6.89
CA VAL A 43 -13.51 -5.79 7.97
C VAL A 43 -14.38 -4.54 8.01
N ASP A 44 -15.64 -4.68 7.61
CA ASP A 44 -16.66 -3.64 7.58
C ASP A 44 -17.60 -3.69 8.79
N GLN A 45 -17.50 -4.75 9.59
CA GLN A 45 -18.45 -5.11 10.64
C GLN A 45 -18.74 -3.97 11.64
N GLY A 46 -17.75 -3.13 11.95
CA GLY A 46 -17.93 -2.01 12.89
C GLY A 46 -18.72 -0.81 12.36
N PHE A 47 -18.95 -0.68 11.04
CA PHE A 47 -19.69 0.46 10.49
C PHE A 47 -21.19 0.18 10.37
N GLU A 48 -21.58 -1.04 9.96
CA GLU A 48 -22.98 -1.40 9.71
C GLU A 48 -23.64 -2.18 10.86
N HIS A 49 -22.86 -2.84 11.72
CA HIS A 49 -23.42 -3.71 12.76
C HIS A 49 -23.27 -3.18 14.19
N GLY A 50 -22.59 -2.04 14.37
CA GLY A 50 -22.22 -1.58 15.72
C GLY A 50 -21.28 -2.57 16.42
N PRO A 51 -20.78 -2.24 17.62
CA PRO A 51 -20.00 -3.17 18.42
C PRO A 51 -20.80 -4.38 18.89
#